data_AF-J9DZH3-F1
#
_entry.id   AF-J9DZH3-F1
#
_cell.length_a   1.000
_cell.length_b   1.000
_cell.length_c   1.000
_cell.angle_alpha   90.00
_cell.angle_beta   90.00
_cell.angle_gamma   90.00
#
_symmetry.space_group_name_H-M   'P 1'
#
loop_
_entity.id
_entity.type
_entity.pdbx_description
1 polymer ?
#
loop_
_entity_poly.entity_id
_entity_poly.type
_entity_poly.pdbx_seq_one_letter_code
_entity_poly.pdbx_strand_id
1 'polypeptide(L)' 'MASLQAHEDTDDNLYPIAILIDELRNEDVQLRLNSIRKLSTIALALGVERTRGELIQFLT' A
#
# COMPACT_ATOMS: atom_id res chain seq x y z
N MET A 1 -6.14 -11.15 32.69
CA MET A 1 -7.20 -11.09 31.65
C MET A 1 -6.60 -10.39 30.45
N ALA A 2 -6.72 -11.01 29.29
CA ALA A 2 -5.85 -10.85 28.13
C ALA A 2 -5.87 -9.44 27.50
N SER A 3 -4.67 -8.97 27.18
CA SER A 3 -4.36 -7.84 26.31
C SER A 3 -4.69 -8.18 24.85
N LEU A 4 -5.65 -7.46 24.25
CA LEU A 4 -5.94 -7.53 22.80
C LEU A 4 -6.75 -6.29 22.39
N GLN A 5 -6.12 -5.12 22.39
CA GLN A 5 -6.63 -3.93 21.70
C GLN A 5 -5.43 -3.15 21.16
N ALA A 6 -5.10 -3.32 19.87
CA ALA A 6 -4.34 -2.36 19.04
C ALA A 6 -3.97 -2.94 17.65
N HIS A 7 -4.88 -3.56 16.88
CA HIS A 7 -4.58 -4.01 15.51
C HIS A 7 -5.82 -3.86 14.61
N GLU A 8 -6.35 -2.65 14.43
CA GLU A 8 -7.42 -2.40 13.44
C GLU A 8 -7.07 -1.25 12.46
N ASP A 9 -6.26 -0.26 12.85
CA ASP A 9 -5.86 0.85 11.95
C ASP A 9 -4.82 0.47 10.87
N THR A 10 -4.12 -0.65 11.06
CA THR A 10 -3.08 -1.11 10.14
C THR A 10 -3.68 -1.83 8.93
N ASP A 11 -4.73 -2.63 9.14
CA ASP A 11 -5.33 -3.47 8.10
C ASP A 11 -6.09 -2.65 7.04
N ASP A 12 -6.81 -1.60 7.46
CA ASP A 12 -7.53 -0.69 6.54
C ASP A 12 -6.57 0.08 5.62
N ASN A 13 -5.36 0.36 6.09
CA ASN A 13 -4.31 1.00 5.29
C ASN A 13 -3.50 0.00 4.43
N LEU A 14 -3.54 -1.29 4.75
CA LEU A 14 -2.87 -2.34 3.98
C LEU A 14 -3.66 -2.71 2.72
N TYR A 15 -4.99 -2.67 2.79
CA TYR A 15 -5.85 -3.05 1.67
C TYR A 15 -5.62 -2.21 0.39
N PRO A 16 -5.53 -0.86 0.45
CA PRO A 16 -5.21 -0.04 -0.72
C PRO A 16 -3.84 -0.33 -1.32
N ILE A 17 -2.86 -0.66 -0.48
CA ILE A 17 -1.49 -0.97 -0.91
C ILE A 17 -1.47 -2.31 -1.66
N ALA A 18 -2.15 -3.32 -1.12
CA ALA A 18 -2.26 -4.65 -1.73
C ALA A 18 -2.90 -4.56 -3.13
N ILE A 19 -4.02 -3.82 -3.26
CA ILE A 19 -4.65 -3.56 -4.57
C ILE A 19 -3.67 -2.88 -5.51
N LEU A 20 -2.93 -1.87 -5.03
CA LEU A 20 -2.00 -1.15 -5.88
C LEU A 20 -0.89 -2.05 -6.42
N ILE A 21 -0.37 -2.96 -5.58
CA ILE A 21 0.65 -3.93 -5.95
C ILE A 21 0.11 -4.91 -6.98
N ASP A 22 -1.10 -5.42 -6.78
CA ASP A 22 -1.74 -6.32 -7.73
C ASP A 22 -2.00 -5.63 -9.08
N GLU A 23 -2.44 -4.37 -9.06
CA GLU A 23 -2.60 -3.58 -10.28
C GLU A 23 -1.26 -3.27 -10.96
N LEU A 24 -0.17 -3.05 -10.20
CA LEU A 24 1.19 -2.84 -10.74
C LEU A 24 1.79 -4.09 -11.39
N ARG A 25 1.39 -5.28 -10.93
CA ARG A 25 1.80 -6.56 -11.53
C ARG A 25 0.91 -6.98 -12.70
N ASN A 26 -0.12 -6.20 -13.02
CA ASN A 26 -1.05 -6.50 -14.09
C ASN A 26 -0.38 -6.39 -15.48
N GLU A 27 -0.78 -7.27 -16.41
CA GLU A 27 -0.26 -7.32 -17.78
C GLU A 27 -0.74 -6.12 -18.61
N ASP A 28 -1.88 -5.52 -18.27
CA ASP A 28 -2.38 -4.31 -18.92
C ASP A 28 -1.52 -3.09 -18.56
N VAL A 29 -0.94 -2.47 -19.58
CA VAL A 29 -0.09 -1.28 -19.47
C VAL A 29 -0.87 -0.08 -18.91
N GLN A 30 -2.15 0.07 -19.26
CA GLN A 30 -2.98 1.17 -18.77
C GLN A 30 -3.26 1.05 -17.27
N LEU A 31 -3.55 -0.16 -16.79
CA LEU A 31 -3.73 -0.41 -15.36
C LEU A 31 -2.44 -0.12 -14.59
N ARG A 32 -1.30 -0.64 -15.06
CA ARG A 32 0.01 -0.32 -14.46
C ARG A 32 0.27 1.18 -14.35
N LEU A 33 0.02 1.92 -15.43
CA LEU A 33 0.29 3.35 -15.49
C LEU A 33 -0.63 4.13 -14.55
N ASN A 34 -1.90 3.69 -14.42
CA ASN A 34 -2.83 4.24 -13.44
C ASN A 34 -2.38 3.96 -12.00
N SER A 35 -1.86 2.77 -11.71
CA SER A 35 -1.38 2.42 -10.37
C SER A 35 -0.10 3.15 -9.99
N ILE A 36 0.81 3.39 -10.94
CA ILE A 36 1.98 4.26 -10.71
C ILE A 36 1.54 5.67 -10.31
N ARG A 37 0.49 6.21 -10.92
CA ARG A 37 -0.05 7.54 -10.54
C ARG A 37 -0.66 7.54 -9.14
N LYS A 38 -1.30 6.44 -8.74
CA LYS A 38 -1.88 6.26 -7.40
C LYS A 38 -0.81 6.02 -6.31
N LEU A 39 0.38 5.48 -6.64
CA LEU A 39 1.48 5.26 -5.69
C LEU A 39 1.80 6.54 -4.90
N SER A 40 1.90 7.68 -5.59
CA SER A 40 2.20 8.97 -4.96
C SER A 40 1.12 9.40 -3.95
N THR A 41 -0.15 9.18 -4.28
CA THR A 41 -1.29 9.49 -3.40
C THR A 41 -1.28 8.61 -2.16
N ILE A 42 -1.00 7.31 -2.33
CA ILE A 42 -0.91 6.37 -1.21
C ILE A 42 0.30 6.69 -0.33
N ALA A 43 1.47 6.96 -0.92
CA ALA A 43 2.66 7.35 -0.16
C ALA A 43 2.45 8.62 0.68
N LEU A 44 1.69 9.59 0.15
CA LEU A 44 1.29 10.79 0.89
C LEU A 44 0.33 10.48 2.04
N ALA A 45 -0.65 9.59 1.82
CA ALA A 45 -1.62 9.20 2.85
C ALA A 45 -0.99 8.35 3.97
N LEU A 46 -0.04 7.47 3.62
CA LEU A 46 0.65 6.59 4.57
C LEU A 46 1.73 7.31 5.38
N GLY A 47 2.31 8.37 4.83
CA GLY A 47 3.47 9.05 5.40
C GLY A 47 4.78 8.32 5.14
N VAL A 48 5.88 9.01 5.46
CA VAL A 48 7.24 8.62 5.08
C VAL A 48 7.74 7.33 5.73
N GLU A 49 7.40 7.11 7.00
CA GLU A 49 7.84 5.93 7.77
C GLU A 49 7.26 4.63 7.19
N ARG A 50 5.94 4.61 6.98
CA ARG A 50 5.24 3.44 6.42
C ARG A 50 5.56 3.22 4.95
N THR A 51 5.69 4.30 4.17
CA THR A 51 6.11 4.20 2.76
C THR A 51 7.47 3.50 2.66
N ARG A 52 8.43 3.82 3.53
CA ARG A 52 9.75 3.18 3.53
C ARG A 52 9.71 1.74 4.02
N GLY A 53 8.95 1.47 5.09
CA GLY A 53 8.89 0.14 5.70
C GLY A 53 8.05 -0.88 4.94
N GLU A 54 7.01 -0.42 4.25
CA GLU A 54 6.03 -1.27 3.58
C GLU A 54 6.13 -1.10 2.05
N LEU A 55 5.81 0.09 1.53
CA LEU A 55 5.67 0.32 0.09
C LEU A 55 6.96 0.02 -0.70
N ILE A 56 8.12 0.46 -0.21
CA ILE A 56 9.42 0.22 -0.86
C ILE A 56 9.79 -1.27 -0.85
N GLN A 57 9.45 -2.01 0.21
CA GLN A 57 9.72 -3.45 0.31
C GLN A 57 8.95 -4.25 -0.75
N PHE A 58 7.81 -3.75 -1.21
CA PHE A 58 7.01 -4.41 -2.26
C PHE A 58 7.46 -4.06 -3.69
N LEU A 59 8.23 -2.99 -3.87
CA LEU A 59 8.73 -2.54 -5.18
C LEU A 59 10.16 -3.03 -5.49
N THR A 60 10.87 -3.55 -4.50
CA THR A 60 12.23 -4.11 -4.64
C THR A 60 12.16 -5.62 -4.87
#